data_AF-A0A485A711-F1
#
_entry.id   AF-A0A485A711-F1
#
_cell.length_a   1.000
_cell.length_b   1.000
_cell.length_c   1.000
_cell.angle_alpha   90.00
_cell.angle_beta   90.00
_cell.angle_gamma   90.00
#
_symmetry.space_group_name_H-M   'P 1'
#
loop_
_entity.id
_entity.type
_entity.pdbx_description
1 polymer ?
#
loop_
_entity_poly.entity_id
_entity_poly.type
_entity_poly.pdbx_seq_one_letter_code
_entity_poly.pdbx_strand_id
1 'polypeptide(L)'
;MDRFVPFYQPVVDGRTGKIQGVEVLARWKHESSGFISPATFIPVAEKSGLIIPLTKALMGQVVDQMNKIADKLPGGFHIGINFSAAHVCAPSFMDDCLHFRESLRQK
;
A
#
# COMPACT_ATOMS: atom_id res chain seq x y z
N MET A 1 13.50 -3.40 -4.13
CA MET A 1 12.67 -2.19 -3.91
C MET A 1 12.58 -1.86 -2.41
N ASP A 2 13.48 -2.41 -1.59
CA ASP A 2 13.25 -2.65 -0.16
C ASP A 2 13.43 -1.39 0.70
N ARG A 3 13.78 -0.27 0.05
CA ARG A 3 13.84 1.06 0.65
C ARG A 3 12.49 1.78 0.62
N PHE A 4 11.53 1.34 -0.20
CA PHE A 4 10.16 1.85 -0.19
C PHE A 4 9.29 0.92 0.66
N VAL A 5 8.79 1.44 1.78
CA VAL A 5 8.08 0.67 2.80
C VAL A 5 6.67 1.21 3.02
N PRO A 6 5.70 0.35 3.38
CA PRO A 6 4.34 0.78 3.69
C PRO A 6 4.27 1.39 5.09
N PHE A 7 3.64 2.55 5.19
CA PHE A 7 3.13 3.09 6.45
C PHE A 7 1.60 3.00 6.43
N TYR A 8 0.99 2.83 7.60
CA TYR A 8 -0.45 2.63 7.72
C TYR A 8 -1.08 3.77 8.49
N GLN A 9 -1.95 4.52 7.83
CA GLN A 9 -2.78 5.54 8.47
C GLN A 9 -4.14 4.93 8.84
N PRO A 10 -4.52 4.88 10.12
CA PRO A 10 -5.81 4.31 10.53
C PRO A 10 -7.00 5.07 9.95
N VAL A 11 -7.97 4.32 9.44
CA VAL A 11 -9.31 4.81 9.07
C VAL A 11 -10.26 4.45 10.21
N VAL A 12 -10.87 5.47 10.82
CA VAL A 12 -11.69 5.34 12.03
C VAL A 12 -13.15 5.60 11.71
N ASP A 13 -14.02 4.73 12.20
CA ASP A 13 -15.46 4.94 12.15
C ASP A 13 -15.86 6.12 13.04
N GLY A 14 -16.48 7.14 12.44
CA GLY A 14 -16.81 8.39 13.12
C GLY A 14 -17.89 8.26 14.21
N ARG A 15 -18.64 7.14 14.26
CA ARG A 15 -19.69 6.92 15.27
C ARG A 15 -19.18 6.11 16.45
N THR A 16 -18.38 5.08 16.19
CA THR A 16 -17.92 4.10 17.17
C THR A 16 -16.49 4.34 17.66
N GLY A 17 -15.72 5.17 16.95
CA GLY A 17 -14.30 5.42 17.24
C GLY A 17 -13.40 4.21 16.99
N LYS A 18 -13.92 3.12 16.40
CA LYS A 18 -13.16 1.91 16.11
C LYS A 18 -12.43 2.04 14.78
N ILE A 19 -11.23 1.47 14.70
CA ILE A 19 -10.49 1.36 13.44
C ILE A 19 -11.20 0.34 12.54
N GLN A 20 -11.57 0.76 11.33
CA GLN A 20 -12.20 -0.09 10.31
C GLN A 20 -11.27 -0.41 9.15
N GLY A 21 -10.14 0.27 9.04
CA GLY A 21 -9.18 0.00 7.98
C GLY A 21 -7.94 0.84 8.10
N VAL A 22 -7.12 0.78 7.05
CA VAL A 22 -5.92 1.59 6.90
C VAL A 22 -5.79 2.11 5.47
N GLU A 23 -5.28 3.31 5.33
CA GLU A 23 -4.67 3.77 4.09
C GLU A 23 -3.17 3.43 4.11
N VAL A 24 -2.69 2.79 3.05
CA VAL A 24 -1.28 2.49 2.85
C VAL A 24 -0.60 3.66 2.15
N LEU A 25 0.42 4.19 2.80
CA LEU A 25 1.22 5.30 2.31
C LEU A 25 2.66 4.86 2.08
N ALA A 26 3.16 5.02 0.86
CA ALA A 26 4.56 4.76 0.56
C ALA A 26 5.47 5.71 1.34
N ARG A 27 6.55 5.18 1.90
CA ARG A 27 7.65 5.94 2.50
C ARG A 27 8.97 5.45 1.96
N TRP A 28 9.84 6.37 1.57
CA TRP A 28 11.20 6.03 1.18
C TRP A 28 12.12 6.17 2.39
N LYS A 29 12.62 5.04 2.87
CA LYS A 29 13.65 4.96 3.92
C LYS A 29 15.03 5.16 3.28
N HIS A 30 15.56 6.37 3.41
CA HIS A 30 16.92 6.71 2.99
C HIS A 30 17.90 6.48 4.15
N GLU A 31 19.06 5.87 3.88
CA GLU A 31 20.02 5.47 4.92
C GLU A 31 20.59 6.68 5.69
N SER A 32 20.85 7.79 5.01
CA SER A 32 21.45 8.99 5.61
C SER A 32 20.46 10.12 5.87
N SER A 33 19.32 10.14 5.18
CA SER A 33 18.36 11.27 5.22
C SER A 33 17.05 10.94 5.92
N GLY A 34 16.90 9.72 6.44
CA GLY A 34 15.67 9.27 7.08
C GLY A 34 14.53 9.09 6.07
N PHE A 35 13.30 9.40 6.47
CA PHE A 35 12.12 9.22 5.62
C PHE A 35 11.94 10.38 4.65
N ILE A 36 12.02 10.08 3.35
CA ILE A 36 11.72 11.03 2.28
C ILE A 36 10.22 10.99 1.96
N SER A 37 9.63 12.18 1.83
CA SER A 37 8.21 12.36 1.53
C SER A 37 7.84 11.76 0.16
N PRO A 38 6.68 11.09 0.02
CA PRO A 38 6.16 10.65 -1.28
C PRO A 38 6.02 11.79 -2.29
N ALA A 39 5.71 13.02 -1.84
CA ALA A 39 5.65 14.18 -2.73
C ALA A 39 6.98 14.45 -3.46
N THR A 40 8.11 14.00 -2.90
CA THR A 40 9.43 14.16 -3.49
C THR A 40 9.75 13.07 -4.52
N PHE A 41 9.42 11.81 -4.25
CA PHE A 41 9.87 10.69 -5.09
C PHE A 41 8.79 10.12 -6.02
N ILE A 42 7.51 10.31 -5.73
CA ILE A 42 6.42 9.80 -6.59
C ILE A 42 6.47 10.44 -7.99
N PRO A 43 6.63 11.77 -8.16
CA PRO A 43 6.75 12.35 -9.50
C PRO A 43 7.96 11.82 -10.30
N VAL A 44 9.05 11.45 -9.60
CA VAL A 44 10.23 10.85 -10.22
C VAL A 44 9.95 9.40 -10.63
N ALA A 45 9.28 8.62 -9.77
CA ALA A 45 8.86 7.26 -10.07
C ALA A 45 7.88 7.21 -11.26
N GLU A 46 6.97 8.18 -11.37
CA GLU A 46 6.06 8.30 -12.51
C GLU A 46 6.81 8.61 -13.80
N LYS A 47 7.67 9.65 -13.80
CA LYS A 47 8.46 10.04 -14.99
C LYS A 47 9.44 8.95 -15.46
N SER A 48 9.94 8.14 -14.55
CA SER A 48 10.86 7.03 -14.86
C SER A 48 10.16 5.72 -15.22
N GLY A 49 8.82 5.67 -15.15
CA GLY A 49 8.05 4.42 -15.36
C GLY A 49 8.17 3.42 -14.20
N LEU A 50 8.85 3.78 -13.10
CA LEU A 50 9.05 2.92 -11.93
C LEU A 50 7.88 2.93 -10.95
N ILE A 51 6.85 3.75 -11.17
CA ILE A 51 5.70 3.84 -10.26
C ILE A 51 4.93 2.52 -10.14
N ILE A 52 4.72 1.81 -11.25
CA ILE A 52 4.03 0.51 -11.27
C ILE A 52 4.82 -0.56 -10.49
N PRO A 53 6.10 -0.84 -10.78
CA PRO A 53 6.86 -1.82 -10.00
C PRO A 53 7.03 -1.42 -8.53
N LEU A 54 7.07 -0.11 -8.22
CA LEU A 54 7.08 0.37 -6.83
C LEU A 54 5.78 0.01 -6.13
N THR A 55 4.61 0.32 -6.71
CA THR A 55 3.30 0.00 -6.12
C THR A 55 3.12 -1.50 -5.94
N LYS A 56 3.52 -2.33 -6.92
CA LYS A 56 3.47 -3.79 -6.81
C LYS A 56 4.36 -4.32 -5.68
N ALA A 57 5.59 -3.80 -5.55
CA ALA A 57 6.48 -4.17 -4.44
C ALA A 57 5.91 -3.74 -3.07
N LEU A 58 5.23 -2.59 -3.01
CA LEU A 58 4.54 -2.13 -1.81
C LEU A 58 3.36 -3.04 -1.46
N MET A 59 2.55 -3.45 -2.44
CA MET A 59 1.43 -4.39 -2.29
C MET A 59 1.90 -5.73 -1.72
N GLY A 60 3.01 -6.28 -2.21
CA GLY A 60 3.60 -7.51 -1.64
C GLY A 60 3.99 -7.37 -0.17
N GLN A 61 4.63 -6.26 0.20
CA GLN A 61 4.95 -5.99 1.61
C GLN A 61 3.69 -5.85 2.49
N VAL A 62 2.63 -5.24 1.96
CA VAL A 62 1.35 -5.11 2.67
C VAL A 62 0.72 -6.48 2.92
N VAL A 63 0.72 -7.36 1.91
CA VAL A 63 0.26 -8.75 2.07
C VAL A 63 1.01 -9.44 3.21
N ASP A 64 2.34 -9.40 3.18
CA ASP A 64 3.19 -10.05 4.20
C ASP A 64 2.92 -9.51 5.60
N GLN A 65 2.71 -8.20 5.75
CA GLN A 65 2.49 -7.56 7.03
C GLN A 65 1.07 -7.78 7.55
N MET A 66 0.05 -7.70 6.69
CA MET A 66 -1.36 -7.88 7.06
C MET A 66 -1.66 -9.34 7.42
N ASN A 67 -1.09 -10.31 6.67
CA ASN A 67 -1.30 -11.73 6.95
C ASN A 67 -0.77 -12.17 8.32
N LYS A 68 0.29 -11.52 8.83
CA LYS A 68 0.84 -11.76 10.18
C LYS A 68 -0.09 -11.33 11.30
N ILE A 69 -1.02 -10.41 11.02
CA ILE A 69 -1.95 -9.85 12.01
C ILE A 69 -3.41 -10.10 11.66
N ALA A 70 -3.71 -10.90 10.63
CA ALA A 70 -5.07 -11.14 10.13
C ALA A 70 -6.02 -11.58 11.25
N ASP A 71 -5.54 -12.43 12.16
CA ASP A 71 -6.32 -12.94 13.30
C ASP A 71 -6.68 -11.86 14.33
N LYS A 72 -6.03 -10.69 14.28
CA LYS A 72 -6.30 -9.51 15.12
C LYS A 72 -7.14 -8.44 14.42
N LEU A 73 -7.26 -8.49 13.10
CA LEU A 73 -8.07 -7.53 12.35
C LEU A 73 -9.56 -7.82 12.57
N PRO A 74 -10.41 -6.78 12.64
CA PRO A 74 -11.85 -6.95 12.67
C PRO A 74 -12.35 -7.52 11.32
N GLY A 75 -13.51 -8.16 11.33
CA GLY A 75 -14.17 -8.58 10.09
C GLY A 75 -14.46 -7.36 9.20
N GLY A 76 -14.28 -7.52 7.89
CA GLY A 76 -14.47 -6.42 6.93
C GLY A 76 -13.44 -5.30 7.07
N PHE A 77 -12.21 -5.57 7.51
CA PHE A 77 -11.15 -4.57 7.60
C PHE A 77 -10.71 -4.08 6.21
N HIS A 78 -10.72 -2.76 5.98
CA HIS A 78 -10.38 -2.16 4.68
C HIS A 78 -8.88 -1.86 4.57
N ILE A 79 -8.30 -2.12 3.39
CA ILE A 79 -6.93 -1.73 3.05
C ILE A 79 -7.00 -0.85 1.79
N GLY A 80 -6.72 0.44 1.95
CA GLY A 80 -6.64 1.40 0.85
C GLY A 80 -5.23 1.46 0.27
N ILE A 81 -5.09 1.33 -1.05
CA ILE A 81 -3.84 1.51 -1.79
C ILE A 81 -3.99 2.68 -2.74
N ASN A 82 -2.99 3.56 -2.77
CA ASN A 82 -2.91 4.66 -3.73
C ASN A 82 -2.30 4.17 -5.05
N PHE A 83 -3.00 4.44 -6.17
CA PHE A 83 -2.54 4.10 -7.51
C PHE A 83 -2.31 5.36 -8.34
N SER A 84 -1.23 5.38 -9.12
CA SER A 84 -1.03 6.41 -10.13
C SER A 84 -1.93 6.16 -11.35
N ALA A 85 -2.21 7.21 -12.11
CA ALA A 85 -2.97 7.09 -13.36
C ALA A 85 -2.31 6.08 -14.33
N ALA A 86 -0.97 6.04 -14.36
CA ALA A 86 -0.23 5.09 -15.18
C ALA A 86 -0.49 3.63 -14.77
N HIS A 87 -0.61 3.33 -13.47
CA HIS A 87 -0.94 1.98 -13.02
C HIS A 87 -2.39 1.63 -13.34
N VAL A 88 -3.34 2.55 -13.13
CA VAL A 88 -4.76 2.32 -13.46
C VAL A 88 -4.97 2.03 -14.95
N CYS A 89 -4.24 2.73 -15.83
CA CYS A 89 -4.32 2.52 -17.27
C CYS A 89 -3.49 1.32 -17.77
N ALA A 90 -2.71 0.66 -16.90
CA ALA A 90 -1.90 -0.48 -17.30
C ALA A 90 -2.79 -1.71 -17.52
N PRO A 91 -2.53 -2.52 -18.57
CA PRO A 91 -3.28 -3.77 -18.79
C PRO A 91 -3.25 -4.73 -17.60
N SER A 92 -2.18 -4.70 -16.79
CA SER A 92 -2.03 -5.56 -15.61
C SER A 92 -2.81 -5.10 -14.39
N PHE A 93 -3.45 -3.93 -14.41
CA PHE A 93 -4.04 -3.30 -13.22
C PHE A 93 -5.03 -4.23 -12.50
N MET A 94 -5.95 -4.82 -13.26
CA MET A 94 -6.97 -5.72 -12.71
C MET A 94 -6.34 -6.98 -12.11
N ASP A 95 -5.37 -7.59 -12.81
CA ASP A 95 -4.68 -8.79 -12.33
C ASP A 95 -3.87 -8.49 -11.06
N ASP A 96 -3.20 -7.34 -11.00
CA ASP A 96 -2.45 -6.89 -9.83
C ASP A 96 -3.37 -6.72 -8.61
N CYS A 97 -4.57 -6.13 -8.80
CA CYS A 97 -5.56 -5.96 -7.74
C CYS A 97 -6.17 -7.29 -7.27
N LEU A 98 -6.50 -8.19 -8.21
CA LEU A 98 -7.03 -9.51 -7.90
C LEU A 98 -6.00 -10.34 -7.13
N HIS A 99 -4.76 -10.38 -7.62
CA HIS A 99 -3.66 -11.08 -6.97
C HIS A 99 -3.42 -10.58 -5.54
N PHE A 100 -3.45 -9.25 -5.34
CA PHE A 100 -3.33 -8.66 -4.02
C PHE A 100 -4.45 -9.09 -3.07
N ARG A 101 -5.70 -9.05 -3.54
CA ARG A 101 -6.86 -9.48 -2.75
C ARG A 101 -6.81 -10.96 -2.40
N GLU A 102 -6.43 -11.81 -3.33
CA GLU A 102 -6.34 -13.26 -3.14
C GLU A 102 -5.18 -13.68 -2.23
N SER A 103 -4.12 -12.87 -2.18
CA SER A 103 -2.97 -13.11 -1.31
C SER A 103 -3.24 -12.73 0.15
N LEU A 104 -4.30 -11.96 0.44
CA LEU A 104 -4.68 -11.59 1.80
C LEU A 104 -5.50 -12.70 2.46
N ARG A 105 -5.12 -13.08 3.69
CA ARG A 105 -5.91 -13.95 4.56
C ARG A 105 -7.19 -13.22 4.94
N GLN A 106 -8.31 -13.66 4.40
CA GLN A 106 -9.64 -13.15 4.77
C GLN A 106 -10.11 -13.79 6.08
N LYS A 107 -10.89 -13.01 6.84
CA LYS A 107 -11.71 -13.50 7.95
C LYS A 107 -13.16 -13.51 7.52
#